data_AF-A0A6J0RFW4-F1
#
_entry.id   AF-A0A6J0RFW4-F1
#
_cell.length_a   1.000
_cell.length_b   1.000
_cell.length_c   1.000
_cell.angle_alpha   90.00
_cell.angle_beta   90.00
_cell.angle_gamma   90.00
#
_symmetry.space_group_name_H-M   'P 1'
#
loop_
_entity.id
_entity.type
_entity.pdbx_description
1 polymer ?
#
loop_
_entity_poly.entity_id
_entity_poly.type
_entity_poly.pdbx_seq_one_letter_code
_entity_poly.pdbx_strand_id
1 'polypeptide(L)'
;MKNSLPILIYLLIFLVATYGNKDVPFYQIEALIGETIHLPCNVSAKSGDEAVLILWYREDKGTPIYSVDIRSGITKTARRWSDESIFGNRAYFLFEGNPWELIIRNSQISDTGVYRCRVDFMKAQTYNSRVMLIIIALPKEIIIRDENGFKRSTVAGPYNVGDFVILKCEAIGGNPTPD
;
A
#
# COMPACT_ATOMS: atom_id res chain seq x y z
N MET A 1 34.54 35.87 27.50
CA MET A 1 33.39 34.94 27.46
C MET A 1 32.46 35.42 26.34
N LYS A 2 32.61 34.88 25.12
CA LYS A 2 31.80 35.30 23.97
C LYS A 2 30.43 34.60 24.04
N ASN A 3 29.37 35.40 23.98
CA ASN A 3 27.98 34.99 24.14
C ASN A 3 27.58 34.05 22.98
N SER A 4 27.60 32.73 23.22
CA SER A 4 27.30 31.67 22.24
C SER A 4 25.81 31.37 22.08
N LEU A 5 24.97 32.01 22.91
CA LEU A 5 23.52 31.87 22.91
C LEU A 5 22.84 32.12 21.53
N PRO A 6 23.19 33.16 20.74
CA PRO A 6 22.53 33.37 19.45
C PRO A 6 22.89 32.29 18.42
N ILE A 7 24.10 31.73 18.48
CA ILE A 7 24.54 30.66 17.58
C ILE A 7 23.78 29.36 17.89
N LEU A 8 23.58 29.07 19.17
CA LEU A 8 22.79 27.91 19.61
C LEU A 8 21.32 28.03 19.17
N ILE A 9 20.75 29.23 19.26
CA ILE A 9 19.37 29.52 18.82
C ILE A 9 19.24 29.34 17.30
N TYR A 10 20.18 29.86 16.50
CA TYR A 10 20.16 29.67 15.05
C TYR A 10 20.29 28.20 14.65
N LEU A 11 21.16 27.44 15.33
CA LEU A 11 21.30 25.99 15.12
C LEU A 11 20.00 25.23 15.46
N LEU A 12 19.35 25.59 16.57
CA LEU A 12 18.06 25.02 16.95
C LEU A 12 16.96 25.35 15.93
N ILE A 13 16.89 26.59 15.44
CA ILE A 13 15.92 26.99 14.41
C ILE A 13 16.16 26.23 13.10
N PHE A 14 17.42 26.04 12.69
CA PHE A 14 17.76 25.22 11.52
C PHE A 14 17.40 23.74 11.70
N LEU A 15 17.58 23.18 12.91
CA LEU A 15 17.18 21.82 13.24
C LEU A 15 15.67 21.63 13.21
N VAL A 16 14.90 22.62 13.67
CA VAL A 16 13.43 22.62 13.60
C VAL A 16 12.94 22.78 12.16
N ALA A 17 13.59 23.62 11.35
CA ALA A 17 13.21 23.85 9.95
C ALA A 17 13.50 22.64 9.02
N THR A 18 14.48 21.80 9.36
CA THR A 18 14.76 20.55 8.62
C THR A 18 13.90 19.37 9.10
N TYR A 19 13.20 19.51 10.23
CA TYR A 19 12.24 18.54 10.71
C TYR A 19 10.90 18.73 9.99
N GLY A 20 10.86 18.36 8.70
CA GLY A 20 9.61 18.17 7.98
C GLY A 20 8.70 17.21 8.77
N ASN A 21 7.42 17.58 8.88
CA ASN A 21 6.37 16.85 9.62
C ASN A 21 6.53 15.33 9.45
N LYS A 22 6.92 14.62 10.52
CA LYS A 22 7.44 13.25 10.43
C LYS A 22 6.39 12.14 10.40
N ASP A 23 5.09 12.44 10.50
CA ASP A 23 4.07 11.39 10.57
C ASP A 23 3.08 11.51 9.42
N VAL A 24 3.49 11.10 8.22
CA VAL A 24 2.56 10.84 7.11
C VAL A 24 1.83 9.54 7.45
N PRO A 25 0.49 9.51 7.53
CA PRO A 25 -0.24 8.29 7.86
C PRO A 25 0.16 7.14 6.94
N PHE A 26 0.53 6.01 7.54
CA PHE A 26 1.05 4.84 6.85
C PHE A 26 0.19 3.63 7.19
N TYR A 27 -0.44 3.05 6.18
CA TYR A 27 -1.30 1.87 6.32
C TYR A 27 -0.66 0.69 5.59
N GLN A 28 -0.83 -0.53 6.11
CA GLN A 28 -0.52 -1.76 5.37
C GLN A 28 -1.84 -2.41 4.95
N ILE A 29 -1.95 -2.74 3.67
CA ILE A 29 -3.09 -3.43 3.08
C ILE A 29 -2.57 -4.69 2.40
N GLU A 30 -3.20 -5.82 2.71
CA GLU A 30 -2.94 -7.10 2.08
C GLU A 30 -4.15 -7.51 1.25
N ALA A 31 -3.89 -8.16 0.12
CA ALA A 31 -4.94 -8.70 -0.73
C ALA A 31 -4.43 -9.89 -1.53
N LEU A 32 -5.34 -10.78 -1.91
CA LEU A 32 -5.00 -11.89 -2.78
C LEU A 32 -4.86 -11.41 -4.23
N ILE A 33 -4.02 -12.11 -4.99
CA ILE A 33 -3.91 -11.90 -6.43
C ILE A 33 -5.29 -12.06 -7.12
N GLY A 34 -5.61 -11.15 -8.03
CA GLY A 34 -6.89 -11.08 -8.74
C GLY A 34 -8.00 -10.32 -8.03
N GLU A 35 -7.84 -9.97 -6.75
CA GLU A 35 -8.85 -9.20 -6.00
C GLU A 35 -8.91 -7.73 -6.45
N THR A 36 -9.96 -7.03 -5.99
CA THR A 36 -10.10 -5.58 -6.15
C THR A 36 -9.58 -4.89 -4.89
N ILE A 37 -8.61 -3.99 -5.07
CA ILE A 37 -7.95 -3.26 -3.99
C ILE A 37 -8.61 -1.91 -3.80
N HIS A 38 -8.74 -1.49 -2.55
CA HIS A 38 -9.25 -0.19 -2.13
C HIS A 38 -8.13 0.56 -1.40
N LEU A 39 -7.49 1.52 -2.08
CA LEU A 39 -6.44 2.34 -1.47
C LEU A 39 -7.05 3.64 -0.93
N PRO A 40 -7.10 3.85 0.40
CA PRO A 40 -7.73 5.01 0.99
C PRO A 40 -6.93 6.28 0.70
N CYS A 41 -7.64 7.36 0.42
CA CYS A 41 -7.10 8.71 0.33
C CYS A 41 -8.02 9.70 1.03
N ASN A 42 -7.54 10.26 2.15
CA ASN A 42 -8.28 11.29 2.87
C ASN A 42 -8.22 12.62 2.11
N VAL A 43 -9.36 13.06 1.59
CA VAL A 43 -9.54 14.31 0.86
C VAL A 43 -10.19 15.42 1.69
N SER A 44 -10.41 15.20 2.98
CA SER A 44 -11.04 16.19 3.85
C SER A 44 -9.99 17.09 4.51
N ALA A 45 -10.01 18.38 4.21
CA ALA A 45 -9.23 19.36 4.96
C ALA A 45 -9.89 19.66 6.31
N LYS A 46 -9.10 19.81 7.37
CA LYS A 46 -9.59 20.24 8.71
C LYS A 46 -10.32 21.59 8.67
N SER A 47 -9.98 22.44 7.70
CA SER A 47 -10.60 23.75 7.46
C SER A 47 -11.92 23.70 6.70
N GLY A 48 -12.36 22.52 6.23
CA GLY A 48 -13.50 22.38 5.31
C GLY A 48 -13.22 22.86 3.89
N ASP A 49 -11.94 23.06 3.54
CA ASP A 49 -11.52 23.47 2.21
C ASP A 49 -11.67 22.32 1.20
N GLU A 50 -11.95 22.67 -0.06
CA GLU A 50 -12.27 21.71 -1.11
C GLU A 50 -10.99 21.19 -1.80
N ALA A 51 -10.93 19.87 -1.99
CA ALA A 51 -9.88 19.23 -2.77
C ALA A 51 -10.02 19.58 -4.26
N VAL A 52 -8.90 19.81 -4.95
CA VAL A 52 -8.88 20.25 -6.36
C VAL A 52 -8.10 19.35 -7.28
N LEU A 53 -7.08 18.69 -6.73
CA LEU A 53 -6.20 17.80 -7.47
C LEU A 53 -5.75 16.67 -6.56
N ILE A 54 -5.94 15.44 -7.03
CA ILE A 54 -5.51 14.23 -6.34
C ILE A 54 -4.49 13.55 -7.23
N LEU A 55 -3.32 13.25 -6.68
CA LEU A 55 -2.22 12.58 -7.36
C LEU A 55 -1.82 11.33 -6.58
N TRP A 56 -1.68 10.21 -7.27
CA TRP A 56 -1.06 9.03 -6.72
C TRP A 56 0.33 8.83 -7.27
N TYR A 57 1.24 8.48 -6.39
CA TYR A 57 2.61 8.11 -6.71
C TYR A 57 2.87 6.69 -6.23
N ARG A 58 3.77 6.00 -6.92
CA ARG A 58 4.45 4.82 -6.42
C ARG A 58 5.90 5.23 -6.11
N GLU A 59 6.40 4.87 -4.93
CA GLU A 59 7.69 5.42 -4.46
C GLU A 59 8.89 5.03 -5.36
N ASP A 60 8.78 3.94 -6.12
CA ASP A 60 9.80 3.46 -7.06
C ASP A 60 9.72 4.07 -8.48
N LYS A 61 8.72 4.93 -8.77
CA LYS A 61 8.55 5.53 -10.13
C LYS A 61 8.94 7.00 -10.23
N GLY A 62 8.96 7.73 -9.12
CA GLY A 62 9.35 9.16 -9.08
C GLY A 62 8.34 10.14 -9.70
N THR A 63 7.52 9.71 -10.66
CA THR A 63 6.43 10.49 -11.27
C THR A 63 5.05 10.03 -10.75
N PRO A 64 4.00 10.87 -10.86
CA PRO A 64 2.63 10.42 -10.60
C PRO A 64 2.25 9.28 -11.55
N ILE A 65 1.46 8.32 -11.04
CA ILE A 65 0.97 7.15 -11.77
C ILE A 65 -0.56 7.17 -11.99
N TYR A 66 -1.25 8.07 -11.29
CA TYR A 66 -2.68 8.32 -11.46
C TYR A 66 -3.00 9.76 -11.03
N SER A 67 -3.94 10.41 -11.71
CA SER A 67 -4.37 11.77 -11.36
C SER A 67 -5.87 11.98 -11.55
N VAL A 68 -6.41 12.85 -10.70
CA VAL A 68 -7.77 13.35 -10.78
C VAL A 68 -7.76 14.87 -10.60
N ASP A 69 -8.16 15.59 -11.64
CA ASP A 69 -8.39 17.04 -11.57
C ASP A 69 -9.90 17.32 -11.41
N ILE A 70 -10.27 17.88 -10.25
CA ILE A 70 -11.65 18.24 -9.88
C ILE A 70 -11.85 19.74 -9.72
N ARG A 71 -10.94 20.59 -10.22
CA ARG A 71 -11.10 22.06 -10.22
C ARG A 71 -12.39 22.51 -10.90
N SER A 72 -12.86 21.76 -11.89
CA SER A 72 -14.11 22.03 -12.62
C SER A 72 -15.35 21.35 -12.00
N GLY A 73 -15.23 20.83 -10.77
CA GLY A 73 -16.28 20.10 -10.07
C GLY A 73 -16.25 18.59 -10.29
N ILE A 74 -16.85 17.85 -9.36
CA ILE A 74 -16.90 16.38 -9.32
C ILE A 74 -17.89 15.82 -10.35
N THR A 75 -18.91 16.59 -10.71
CA THR A 75 -20.00 16.16 -11.60
C THR A 75 -19.53 16.09 -13.06
N LYS A 76 -19.17 14.86 -13.48
CA LYS A 76 -19.00 14.36 -14.87
C LYS A 76 -17.73 14.74 -15.65
N THR A 77 -17.03 15.83 -15.34
CA THR A 77 -15.84 16.26 -16.12
C THR A 77 -14.52 16.19 -15.34
N ALA A 78 -14.48 15.45 -14.23
CA ALA A 78 -13.21 15.18 -13.55
C ALA A 78 -12.24 14.52 -14.55
N ARG A 79 -11.18 15.22 -14.92
CA ARG A 79 -10.16 14.69 -15.84
C ARG A 79 -9.36 13.66 -15.10
N ARG A 80 -9.30 12.45 -15.63
CA ARG A 80 -8.59 11.32 -15.05
C ARG A 80 -7.49 10.88 -16.00
N TRP A 81 -6.33 10.60 -15.44
CA TRP A 81 -5.25 9.95 -16.17
C TRP A 81 -4.69 8.82 -15.30
N SER A 82 -4.37 7.72 -15.97
CA SER A 82 -3.81 6.51 -15.38
C SER A 82 -2.61 6.11 -16.22
N ASP A 83 -1.49 5.79 -15.58
CA ASP A 83 -0.30 5.33 -16.29
C ASP A 83 -0.55 3.93 -16.89
N GLU A 84 -0.39 3.83 -18.22
CA GLU A 84 -0.65 2.60 -18.97
C GLU A 84 0.26 1.44 -18.55
N SER A 85 1.50 1.74 -18.17
CA SER A 85 2.49 0.73 -17.78
C SER A 85 2.30 0.20 -16.36
N ILE A 86 1.49 0.89 -15.54
CA ILE A 86 1.27 0.55 -14.14
C ILE A 86 -0.11 -0.06 -13.95
N PHE A 87 -1.15 0.71 -14.28
CA PHE A 87 -2.53 0.29 -14.06
C PHE A 87 -3.32 0.12 -15.36
N GLY A 88 -2.97 0.87 -16.41
CA GLY A 88 -3.82 0.98 -17.60
C GLY A 88 -5.25 1.31 -17.20
N ASN A 89 -6.19 0.50 -17.68
CA ASN A 89 -7.62 0.65 -17.42
C ASN A 89 -8.12 -0.04 -16.12
N ARG A 90 -7.23 -0.63 -15.31
CA ARG A 90 -7.63 -1.35 -14.09
C ARG A 90 -7.95 -0.44 -12.91
N ALA A 91 -7.48 0.81 -12.95
CA ALA A 91 -7.62 1.74 -11.84
C ALA A 91 -8.68 2.82 -12.09
N TYR A 92 -9.48 3.11 -11.07
CA TYR A 92 -10.44 4.21 -11.08
C TYR A 92 -10.63 4.81 -9.69
N PHE A 93 -10.93 6.10 -9.64
CA PHE A 93 -11.13 6.80 -8.38
C PHE A 93 -12.61 6.89 -8.00
N LEU A 94 -12.94 6.52 -6.77
CA LEU A 94 -14.28 6.54 -6.21
C LEU A 94 -14.48 7.78 -5.33
N PHE A 95 -15.45 8.62 -5.68
CA PHE A 95 -15.79 9.87 -4.98
C PHE A 95 -16.89 9.68 -3.93
N GLU A 96 -17.03 8.46 -3.44
CA GLU A 96 -18.06 8.04 -2.50
C GLU A 96 -17.40 7.50 -1.23
N GLY A 97 -18.08 7.66 -0.09
CA GLY A 97 -17.54 7.25 1.21
C GLY A 97 -16.60 8.28 1.85
N ASN A 98 -16.05 7.90 3.01
CA ASN A 98 -15.04 8.65 3.73
C ASN A 98 -14.09 7.65 4.44
N PRO A 99 -12.82 7.51 4.00
CA PRO A 99 -12.15 8.29 2.97
C PRO A 99 -12.62 7.94 1.54
N TRP A 100 -12.25 8.77 0.56
CA TRP A 100 -12.33 8.40 -0.86
C TRP A 100 -11.22 7.41 -1.21
N GLU A 101 -11.36 6.69 -2.32
CA GLU A 101 -10.49 5.55 -2.61
C GLU A 101 -10.02 5.51 -4.07
N LEU A 102 -8.77 5.09 -4.26
CA LEU A 102 -8.31 4.59 -5.55
C LEU A 102 -8.57 3.08 -5.60
N ILE A 103 -9.41 2.68 -6.54
CA ILE A 103 -9.74 1.28 -6.75
C ILE A 103 -8.84 0.69 -7.84
N ILE A 104 -8.25 -0.49 -7.58
CA ILE A 104 -7.44 -1.23 -8.55
C ILE A 104 -8.06 -2.62 -8.73
N ARG A 105 -8.56 -2.93 -9.92
CA ARG A 105 -9.15 -4.24 -10.24
C ARG A 105 -8.09 -5.25 -10.68
N ASN A 106 -8.38 -6.54 -10.48
CA ASN A 106 -7.55 -7.65 -10.92
C ASN A 106 -6.09 -7.44 -10.48
N SER A 107 -5.87 -7.44 -9.17
CA SER A 107 -4.57 -7.20 -8.55
C SER A 107 -3.51 -8.17 -9.06
N GLN A 108 -2.29 -7.67 -9.21
CA GLN A 108 -1.13 -8.43 -9.70
C GLN A 108 -0.01 -8.38 -8.67
N ILE A 109 0.87 -9.39 -8.63
CA ILE A 109 2.01 -9.40 -7.70
C ILE A 109 2.86 -8.12 -7.82
N SER A 110 3.02 -7.61 -9.04
CA SER A 110 3.73 -6.36 -9.35
C SER A 110 3.09 -5.09 -8.80
N ASP A 111 1.82 -5.14 -8.37
CA ASP A 111 1.14 -4.06 -7.67
C ASP A 111 1.63 -3.93 -6.21
N THR A 112 2.40 -4.89 -5.68
CA THR A 112 3.04 -4.75 -4.37
C THR A 112 3.98 -3.54 -4.35
N GLY A 113 3.84 -2.68 -3.33
CA GLY A 113 4.71 -1.52 -3.15
C GLY A 113 4.11 -0.43 -2.26
N VAL A 114 4.88 0.64 -2.07
CA VAL A 114 4.44 1.82 -1.32
C VAL A 114 3.83 2.85 -2.27
N TYR A 115 2.59 3.21 -1.98
CA TYR A 115 1.81 4.21 -2.68
C TYR A 115 1.68 5.46 -1.82
N ARG A 116 1.69 6.63 -2.46
CA ARG A 116 1.45 7.92 -1.79
C ARG A 116 0.30 8.65 -2.47
N CYS A 117 -0.78 8.90 -1.73
CA CYS A 117 -1.81 9.84 -2.16
C CYS A 117 -1.40 11.25 -1.74
N ARG A 118 -1.39 12.18 -2.69
CA ARG A 118 -1.23 13.62 -2.48
C ARG A 118 -2.54 14.30 -2.85
N VAL A 119 -3.07 15.11 -1.95
CA VAL A 119 -4.27 15.91 -2.16
C VAL A 119 -3.89 17.38 -2.05
N ASP A 120 -4.11 18.12 -3.12
CA ASP A 120 -4.01 19.58 -3.13
C ASP A 120 -5.40 20.18 -2.96
N PHE A 121 -5.46 21.27 -2.20
CA PHE A 121 -6.67 22.02 -1.89
C PHE A 121 -6.60 23.42 -2.49
N MET A 122 -7.72 24.16 -2.51
CA MET A 122 -7.73 25.53 -3.01
C MET A 122 -6.87 26.49 -2.18
N LYS A 123 -6.90 26.35 -0.85
CA LYS A 123 -6.29 27.27 0.13
C LYS A 123 -5.49 26.54 1.20
N ALA A 124 -5.93 25.37 1.62
CA ALA A 124 -5.29 24.57 2.65
C ALA A 124 -3.96 23.99 2.14
N GLN A 125 -3.09 23.64 3.10
CA GLN A 125 -1.84 22.95 2.79
C GLN A 125 -2.10 21.58 2.15
N THR A 126 -1.24 21.19 1.22
CA THR A 126 -1.25 19.84 0.63
C THR A 126 -1.19 18.76 1.70
N TYR A 127 -2.04 17.75 1.57
CA TYR A 127 -2.04 16.57 2.42
C TYR A 127 -1.40 15.39 1.69
N ASN A 128 -0.62 14.58 2.41
CA ASN A 128 -0.08 13.33 1.90
C ASN A 128 -0.47 12.19 2.84
N SER A 129 -0.72 11.01 2.28
CA SER A 129 -0.86 9.74 2.99
C SER A 129 -0.13 8.64 2.23
N ARG A 130 0.33 7.60 2.93
CA ARG A 130 1.07 6.49 2.36
C ARG A 130 0.39 5.15 2.69
N VAL A 131 0.47 4.22 1.76
CA VAL A 131 -0.07 2.87 1.92
C VAL A 131 0.96 1.87 1.37
N MET A 132 1.34 0.89 2.18
CA MET A 132 2.03 -0.32 1.74
C MET A 132 0.97 -1.32 1.25
N LEU A 133 0.97 -1.62 -0.04
CA LEU A 133 0.15 -2.70 -0.61
C LEU A 133 1.00 -3.96 -0.75
N ILE A 134 0.51 -5.08 -0.23
CA ILE A 134 1.12 -6.40 -0.36
C ILE A 134 0.14 -7.32 -1.07
N ILE A 135 0.53 -7.83 -2.23
CA ILE A 135 -0.28 -8.81 -2.98
C ILE A 135 0.23 -10.22 -2.68
N ILE A 136 -0.68 -11.05 -2.19
CA ILE A 136 -0.43 -12.42 -1.76
C ILE A 136 -0.90 -13.39 -2.84
N ALA A 137 -0.01 -14.26 -3.30
CA ALA A 137 -0.34 -15.46 -4.04
C ALA A 137 -0.27 -16.66 -3.09
N LEU A 138 -1.34 -17.45 -3.04
CA LEU A 138 -1.37 -18.67 -2.24
C LEU A 138 -0.48 -19.77 -2.84
N PRO A 139 -0.01 -20.73 -2.02
CA PRO A 139 0.65 -21.93 -2.52
C PRO A 139 -0.22 -22.65 -3.55
N LYS A 140 0.40 -23.18 -4.60
CA LYS A 140 -0.27 -23.92 -5.67
C LYS A 140 -0.52 -25.37 -5.28
N GLU A 141 0.36 -25.93 -4.46
CA GLU A 141 0.28 -27.31 -4.00
C GLU A 141 0.76 -27.40 -2.54
N ILE A 142 0.12 -28.26 -1.77
CA ILE A 142 0.54 -28.64 -0.42
C ILE A 142 0.82 -30.15 -0.43
N ILE A 143 2.02 -30.55 -0.01
CA ILE A 143 2.47 -31.94 0.02
C ILE A 143 2.83 -32.31 1.45
N ILE A 144 2.21 -33.36 1.99
CA ILE A 144 2.61 -33.97 3.25
C ILE A 144 3.54 -35.14 2.96
N ARG A 145 4.70 -35.18 3.59
CA ARG A 145 5.65 -36.30 3.55
C ARG A 145 5.83 -36.89 4.93
N ASP A 146 6.11 -38.18 5.00
CA ASP A 146 6.56 -38.81 6.23
C ASP A 146 8.07 -38.66 6.45
N GLU A 147 8.57 -39.26 7.52
CA GLU A 147 9.99 -39.31 7.89
C GLU A 147 10.90 -39.89 6.79
N ASN A 148 10.37 -40.77 5.93
CA ASN A 148 11.09 -41.42 4.85
C ASN A 148 11.00 -40.60 3.53
N GLY A 149 10.31 -39.45 3.55
CA GLY A 149 10.12 -38.58 2.39
C GLY A 149 8.97 -39.01 1.45
N PHE A 150 8.23 -40.07 1.79
CA PHE A 150 7.11 -40.53 0.98
C PHE A 150 5.93 -39.58 1.09
N LYS A 151 5.38 -39.17 -0.05
CA LYS A 151 4.16 -38.38 -0.10
C LYS A 151 3.02 -39.19 0.51
N ARG A 152 2.41 -38.63 1.55
CA ARG A 152 1.20 -39.17 2.17
C ARG A 152 -0.01 -38.49 1.55
N SER A 153 -1.06 -39.28 1.37
CA SER A 153 -2.36 -38.82 0.87
C SER A 153 -3.18 -38.23 2.03
N THR A 154 -4.51 -38.25 1.94
CA THR A 154 -5.41 -37.76 3.00
C THR A 154 -5.22 -38.44 4.36
N VAL A 155 -4.60 -39.63 4.41
CA VAL A 155 -4.33 -40.36 5.65
C VAL A 155 -2.82 -40.61 5.76
N ALA A 156 -2.23 -40.13 6.85
CA ALA A 156 -0.88 -40.47 7.27
C ALA A 156 -0.94 -41.62 8.28
N GLY A 157 -0.39 -42.78 7.94
CA GLY A 157 -0.39 -43.98 8.79
C GLY A 157 -0.56 -45.27 7.97
N PRO A 158 -0.73 -46.43 8.65
CA PRO A 158 -0.83 -46.61 10.11
C PRO A 158 0.53 -46.49 10.83
N TYR A 159 0.51 -46.05 12.09
CA TYR A 159 1.67 -45.94 12.98
C TYR A 159 1.44 -46.77 14.25
N ASN A 160 2.49 -47.30 14.88
CA ASN A 160 2.32 -48.07 16.11
C ASN A 160 2.22 -47.15 17.33
N VAL A 161 1.52 -47.64 18.36
CA VAL A 161 1.43 -46.94 19.64
C VAL A 161 2.82 -46.90 20.28
N GLY A 162 3.29 -45.69 20.61
CA GLY A 162 4.63 -45.44 21.15
C GLY A 162 5.65 -44.97 20.11
N ASP A 163 5.32 -45.01 18.82
CA ASP A 163 6.19 -44.47 17.76
C ASP A 163 6.19 -42.93 17.78
N PHE A 164 7.35 -42.33 17.50
CA PHE A 164 7.45 -40.91 17.17
C PHE A 164 7.18 -40.72 15.68
N VAL A 165 6.13 -39.99 15.34
CA VAL A 165 5.75 -39.73 13.96
C VAL A 165 6.24 -38.35 13.53
N ILE A 166 7.04 -38.29 12.47
CA ILE A 166 7.48 -37.03 11.84
C ILE A 166 6.75 -36.87 10.50
N LEU A 167 6.01 -35.77 10.36
CA LEU A 167 5.40 -35.35 9.11
C LEU A 167 6.00 -34.01 8.69
N LYS A 168 6.37 -33.91 7.42
CA LYS A 168 6.87 -32.67 6.79
C LYS A 168 5.81 -32.12 5.84
N CYS A 169 5.43 -30.86 6.05
CA CYS A 169 4.58 -30.12 5.13
C CYS A 169 5.45 -29.31 4.16
N GLU A 170 5.25 -29.49 2.87
CA GLU A 170 5.90 -28.73 1.80
C GLU A 170 4.84 -27.97 1.02
N ALA A 171 4.86 -26.64 1.10
CA ALA A 171 4.04 -25.75 0.29
C ALA A 171 4.83 -25.30 -0.94
N ILE A 172 4.31 -25.56 -2.14
CA ILE A 172 4.98 -25.25 -3.40
C ILE A 172 4.33 -24.03 -4.05
N GLY A 173 5.16 -23.06 -4.43
CA GLY A 173 4.73 -21.78 -4.98
C GLY A 173 4.41 -20.77 -3.88
N GLY A 174 3.44 -19.90 -4.14
CA GLY A 174 3.08 -18.80 -3.24
C GLY A 174 4.03 -17.60 -3.33
N ASN A 175 3.54 -16.44 -2.90
CA ASN A 175 4.30 -15.20 -2.75
C ASN A 175 3.57 -14.27 -1.75
N PRO A 176 4.21 -13.72 -0.72
CA PRO A 176 5.58 -14.02 -0.28
C PRO A 176 5.72 -15.48 0.17
N THR A 177 6.95 -15.92 0.39
CA THR A 177 7.21 -17.22 0.99
C THR A 177 6.69 -17.20 2.44
N PRO A 178 5.95 -18.22 2.90
CA PRO A 178 5.50 -18.29 4.30
C PRO A 178 6.70 -18.27 5.26
N ASP A 179 6.57 -17.57 6.39
CA ASP A 179 7.56 -17.54 7.49
C ASP A 179 7.68 -18.88 8.24
#